data_AF-A0AAD7ERB3-F1
#
_entry.id   AF-A0AAD7ERB3-F1
#
_cell.length_a   1.000
_cell.length_b   1.000
_cell.length_c   1.000
_cell.angle_alpha   90.00
_cell.angle_beta   90.00
_cell.angle_gamma   90.00
#
_symmetry.space_group_name_H-M   'P 1'
#
loop_
_entity.id
_entity.type
_entity.pdbx_description
1 polymer ?
#
loop_
_entity_poly.entity_id
_entity_poly.type
_entity_poly.pdbx_seq_one_letter_code
_entity_poly.pdbx_strand_id
1 'polypeptide(L)'
;MAYPQYFVRYFFKPLHHANWAISKQSSNPQYCDGRPTPSRKQPVDEIRDYKGGRYLSSIEAARHLASFHISEKQPGIKRLPIHLPGRQYGQMARKNGSEPDATLLVRYMSRPHHPEVDNMTYVEFGSECRLEKHDPDQPMHPLQVLENEFPGRPRMHIQFYQPGHIGVCRIQMVYPRHGDVFCLRALLLHRTARD
;
A
#
# COMPACT_ATOMS: atom_id res chain seq x y z
N MET A 1 27.50 27.20 32.86
CA MET A 1 27.27 26.18 31.80
C MET A 1 26.68 24.94 32.44
N ALA A 2 25.41 24.63 32.16
CA ALA A 2 24.77 23.37 32.51
C ALA A 2 23.69 23.08 31.46
N TYR A 3 23.84 21.98 30.72
CA TYR A 3 22.86 21.50 29.75
C TYR A 3 21.69 20.82 30.51
N PRO A 4 20.43 21.22 30.32
CA PRO A 4 19.31 20.38 30.74
C PRO A 4 19.11 19.31 29.67
N GLN A 5 19.74 18.19 29.93
CA GLN A 5 19.56 16.92 29.26
C GLN A 5 18.25 16.27 29.76
N TYR A 6 17.39 15.87 28.82
CA TYR A 6 16.24 14.97 28.98
C TYR A 6 15.02 15.50 29.76
N PHE A 7 14.10 16.18 29.06
CA PHE A 7 12.72 16.28 29.53
C PHE A 7 11.70 16.15 28.38
N VAL A 8 11.71 15.00 27.70
CA VAL A 8 10.54 14.54 26.92
C VAL A 8 10.46 13.01 27.02
N ARG A 9 10.17 12.50 28.23
CA ARG A 9 9.64 11.16 28.40
C ARG A 9 8.29 11.32 29.10
N TYR A 10 7.25 10.74 28.50
CA TYR A 10 5.88 10.58 29.04
C TYR A 10 4.86 11.73 28.89
N PHE A 11 4.53 12.14 27.66
CA PHE A 11 3.29 12.90 27.42
C PHE A 11 2.32 12.30 26.38
N PHE A 12 2.62 11.16 25.75
CA PHE A 12 1.86 10.67 24.57
C PHE A 12 1.40 9.21 24.62
N LYS A 13 0.78 8.77 25.71
CA LYS A 13 -0.09 7.58 25.66
C LYS A 13 -1.39 7.81 26.43
N PRO A 14 -2.46 8.32 25.78
CA PRO A 14 -3.80 8.14 26.27
C PRO A 14 -4.30 6.71 25.98
N LEU A 15 -5.31 6.31 26.76
CA LEU A 15 -5.94 5.00 26.77
C LEU A 15 -6.36 4.54 25.37
N HIS A 16 -6.09 3.26 25.09
CA HIS A 16 -6.22 2.60 23.80
C HIS A 16 -7.68 2.59 23.29
N HIS A 17 -7.93 3.25 22.16
CA HIS A 17 -9.06 2.97 21.28
C HIS A 17 -8.56 2.85 19.85
N ALA A 18 -8.03 1.67 19.51
CA ALA A 18 -7.91 1.26 18.13
C ALA A 18 -9.28 0.75 17.68
N ASN A 19 -9.96 1.47 16.77
CA ASN A 19 -11.20 0.98 16.14
C ASN A 19 -10.94 -0.16 15.13
N TRP A 20 -9.68 -0.53 14.94
CA TRP A 20 -9.25 -1.62 14.07
C TRP A 20 -9.01 -2.89 14.91
N ALA A 21 -9.82 -3.92 14.65
CA ALA A 21 -9.59 -5.23 15.21
C ALA A 21 -8.56 -5.99 14.35
N ILE A 22 -7.55 -6.59 14.98
CA ILE A 22 -6.77 -7.66 14.35
C ILE A 22 -7.69 -8.88 14.32
N SER A 23 -8.32 -9.13 13.17
CA SER A 23 -9.13 -10.33 13.00
C SER A 23 -8.22 -11.56 12.99
N LYS A 24 -8.40 -12.46 13.96
CA LYS A 24 -8.07 -13.87 13.77
C LYS A 24 -9.18 -14.47 12.93
N GLN A 25 -8.84 -15.17 11.86
CA GLN A 25 -9.79 -15.84 10.97
C GLN A 25 -10.76 -16.70 11.79
N SER A 26 -12.01 -16.25 11.89
CA SER A 26 -13.16 -17.12 12.15
C SER A 26 -14.42 -16.45 11.60
N SER A 27 -14.65 -16.59 10.30
CA SER A 27 -15.91 -16.19 9.66
C SER A 27 -16.88 -17.37 9.72
N ASN A 28 -17.74 -17.40 10.74
CA ASN A 28 -18.98 -18.18 10.63
C ASN A 28 -20.04 -17.27 9.97
N PRO A 29 -20.61 -17.64 8.82
CA PRO A 29 -21.67 -16.85 8.20
C PRO A 29 -22.93 -16.90 9.07
N GLN A 30 -23.44 -15.72 9.41
CA GLN A 30 -24.68 -15.58 10.16
C GLN A 30 -25.86 -15.95 9.25
N TYR A 31 -26.59 -17.00 9.61
CA TYR A 31 -27.71 -17.53 8.85
C TYR A 31 -29.03 -17.09 9.52
N CYS A 32 -29.89 -16.40 8.78
CA CYS A 32 -31.31 -16.29 9.09
C CYS A 32 -32.10 -16.81 7.87
N ASP A 33 -32.99 -17.78 8.11
CA ASP A 33 -34.01 -18.26 7.17
C ASP A 33 -33.56 -18.76 5.78
N GLY A 34 -32.47 -19.54 5.69
CA GLY A 34 -32.25 -20.34 4.49
C GLY A 34 -31.73 -19.59 3.26
N ARG A 35 -31.55 -18.26 3.33
CA ARG A 35 -31.12 -17.44 2.19
C ARG A 35 -29.91 -16.57 2.57
N PRO A 36 -28.89 -16.50 1.70
CA PRO A 36 -27.81 -15.53 1.89
C PRO A 36 -28.38 -14.12 1.72
N THR A 37 -28.53 -13.38 2.82
CA THR A 37 -28.89 -11.95 2.77
C THR A 37 -27.76 -11.17 2.09
N PRO A 38 -28.02 -10.40 1.02
CA PRO A 38 -27.00 -9.56 0.41
C PRO A 38 -26.59 -8.49 1.43
N SER A 39 -25.33 -8.53 1.90
CA SER A 39 -24.83 -7.52 2.82
C SER A 39 -24.83 -6.17 2.10
N ARG A 40 -25.84 -5.34 2.37
CA ARG A 40 -25.88 -3.95 1.90
C ARG A 40 -24.67 -3.23 2.51
N LYS A 41 -23.60 -3.06 1.72
CA LYS A 41 -22.41 -2.32 2.14
C LYS A 41 -22.87 -0.88 2.40
N GLN A 42 -23.01 -0.51 3.67
CA GLN A 42 -23.35 0.85 4.05
C GLN A 42 -22.27 1.81 3.52
N PRO A 43 -22.63 3.01 3.03
CA PRO A 43 -21.65 4.01 2.63
C PRO A 43 -20.76 4.33 3.83
N VAL A 44 -19.46 4.10 3.67
CA VAL A 44 -18.47 4.32 4.74
C VAL A 44 -18.02 5.77 4.68
N ASP A 45 -18.22 6.50 5.77
CA ASP A 45 -17.63 7.82 5.96
C ASP A 45 -16.13 7.68 6.25
N GLU A 46 -15.35 7.65 5.18
CA GLU A 46 -13.90 7.47 5.22
C GLU A 46 -13.21 8.56 6.06
N ILE A 47 -13.76 9.80 6.06
CA ILE A 47 -13.18 10.94 6.80
C ILE A 47 -13.35 10.71 8.30
N ARG A 48 -14.54 10.29 8.73
CA ARG A 48 -14.82 10.04 10.15
C ARG A 48 -14.05 8.82 10.65
N ASP A 49 -13.94 7.77 9.84
CA ASP A 49 -13.18 6.57 10.18
C ASP A 49 -11.68 6.87 10.30
N TYR A 50 -11.14 7.67 9.36
CA TYR A 50 -9.76 8.15 9.41
C TYR A 50 -9.46 9.01 10.65
N LYS A 51 -10.37 9.91 11.01
CA LYS A 51 -10.25 10.75 12.23
C LYS A 51 -10.34 9.93 13.52
N GLY A 52 -11.20 8.91 13.55
CA GLY A 52 -11.39 8.06 14.73
C GLY A 52 -10.29 7.01 14.93
N GLY A 53 -9.59 6.60 13.87
CA GLY A 53 -8.59 5.54 13.91
C GLY A 53 -7.14 5.99 14.17
N ARG A 54 -6.85 7.30 14.08
CA ARG A 54 -5.48 7.83 14.15
C ARG A 54 -5.34 8.87 15.25
N TYR A 55 -4.44 8.60 16.19
CA TYR A 55 -3.96 9.62 17.13
C TYR A 55 -3.05 10.60 16.39
N LEU A 56 -3.45 11.87 16.31
CA LEU A 56 -2.56 12.96 15.91
C LEU A 56 -1.67 13.30 17.10
N SER A 57 -0.35 13.19 16.93
CA SER A 57 0.58 13.66 17.96
C SER A 57 0.47 15.19 18.11
N SER A 58 0.72 15.77 19.28
CA SER A 58 0.66 17.24 19.42
C SER A 58 1.63 17.95 18.50
N ILE A 59 2.73 17.31 18.11
CA ILE A 59 3.67 17.88 17.15
C ILE A 59 3.10 17.86 15.71
N GLU A 60 2.30 16.86 15.35
CA GLU A 60 1.56 16.82 14.08
C GLU A 60 0.45 17.89 14.07
N ALA A 61 -0.31 18.00 15.17
CA ALA A 61 -1.35 19.03 15.33
C ALA A 61 -0.76 20.46 15.29
N ALA A 62 0.34 20.72 15.99
CA ALA A 62 1.02 22.02 15.98
C ALA A 62 1.51 22.39 14.57
N ARG A 63 1.99 21.43 13.79
CA ARG A 63 2.39 21.66 12.38
C ARG A 63 1.19 21.97 11.50
N HIS A 64 0.07 21.29 11.69
CA HIS A 64 -1.17 21.59 10.98
C HIS A 64 -1.71 22.98 11.33
N LEU A 65 -1.65 23.39 12.59
CA LEU A 65 -2.10 24.72 13.05
C LEU A 65 -1.20 25.85 12.56
N ALA A 66 0.11 25.62 12.50
CA ALA A 66 1.09 26.64 12.11
C ALA A 66 1.39 26.67 10.59
N SER A 67 0.69 25.86 9.79
CA SER A 67 0.83 25.80 8.31
C SER A 67 2.28 25.64 7.80
N PHE A 68 3.15 24.99 8.56
CA PHE A 68 4.54 24.78 8.12
C PHE A 68 4.60 23.74 7.00
N HIS A 69 5.28 24.06 5.89
CA HIS A 69 5.62 23.07 4.87
C HIS A 69 6.64 22.06 5.43
N ILE A 70 6.18 20.86 5.74
CA ILE A 70 6.88 19.84 6.55
C ILE A 70 8.21 19.36 5.93
N SER A 71 8.27 19.28 4.61
CA SER A 71 9.49 19.19 3.78
C SER A 71 8.98 18.95 2.37
N GLU A 72 9.31 19.82 1.44
CA GLU A 72 9.11 19.51 0.03
C GLU A 72 10.31 18.69 -0.45
N LYS A 73 10.04 17.48 -0.95
CA LYS A 73 11.06 16.63 -1.55
C LYS A 73 10.79 16.57 -3.03
N GLN A 74 11.60 17.26 -3.81
CA GLN A 74 11.60 17.16 -5.25
C GLN A 74 12.91 16.50 -5.70
N PRO A 75 12.85 15.32 -6.35
CA PRO A 75 11.66 14.50 -6.62
C PRO A 75 11.18 13.72 -5.39
N GLY A 76 9.89 13.38 -5.37
CA GLY A 76 9.32 12.48 -4.38
C GLY A 76 9.85 11.05 -4.61
N ILE A 77 10.40 10.43 -3.56
CA ILE A 77 10.91 9.05 -3.66
C ILE A 77 9.83 8.06 -3.20
N LYS A 78 9.32 7.26 -4.13
CA LYS A 78 8.40 6.15 -3.86
C LYS A 78 9.17 4.93 -3.36
N ARG A 79 8.84 4.46 -2.16
CA ARG A 79 9.46 3.26 -1.58
C ARG A 79 8.74 2.02 -2.08
N LEU A 80 9.48 1.09 -2.69
CA LEU A 80 8.93 -0.16 -3.19
C LEU A 80 9.04 -1.24 -2.09
N PRO A 81 7.90 -1.79 -1.64
CA PRO A 81 7.88 -2.77 -0.56
C PRO A 81 8.45 -4.11 -1.06
N ILE A 82 9.16 -4.82 -0.19
CA ILE A 82 9.59 -6.20 -0.46
C ILE A 82 9.23 -7.11 0.70
N HIS A 83 8.84 -8.34 0.35
CA HIS A 83 8.48 -9.37 1.31
C HIS A 83 8.52 -10.73 0.63
N LEU A 84 8.63 -11.79 1.44
CA LEU A 84 8.41 -13.16 0.97
C LEU A 84 6.91 -13.44 0.76
N PRO A 85 6.55 -14.50 0.02
CA PRO A 85 5.19 -15.01 -0.02
C PRO A 85 4.63 -15.25 1.40
N GLY A 86 3.37 -14.89 1.63
CA GLY A 86 2.72 -15.02 2.94
C GLY A 86 3.19 -14.04 4.04
N ARG A 87 4.27 -13.28 3.80
CA ARG A 87 4.80 -12.24 4.73
C ARG A 87 4.49 -10.82 4.27
N GLN A 88 3.44 -10.66 3.47
CA GLN A 88 2.93 -9.35 3.12
C GLN A 88 2.55 -8.63 4.41
N TYR A 89 3.07 -7.42 4.65
CA TYR A 89 2.55 -6.58 5.72
C TYR A 89 1.06 -6.42 5.45
N GLY A 90 0.23 -6.92 6.37
CA GLY A 90 -1.22 -6.85 6.23
C GLY A 90 -1.59 -5.40 5.97
N GLN A 91 -2.14 -5.12 4.78
CA GLN A 91 -2.90 -3.89 4.62
C GLN A 91 -4.02 -3.93 5.65
N MET A 92 -4.36 -2.78 6.24
CA MET A 92 -5.43 -2.72 7.23
C MET A 92 -6.69 -3.32 6.60
N ALA A 93 -7.09 -4.50 7.08
CA ALA A 93 -8.26 -5.18 6.58
C ALA A 93 -9.46 -4.28 6.88
N ARG A 94 -10.24 -3.96 5.84
CA ARG A 94 -11.42 -3.13 6.01
C ARG A 94 -12.41 -3.88 6.90
N LYS A 95 -13.16 -3.13 7.74
CA LYS A 95 -14.15 -3.65 8.70
C LYS A 95 -15.25 -4.51 8.06
N ASN A 96 -15.41 -4.40 6.74
CA ASN A 96 -16.33 -5.17 5.91
C ASN A 96 -15.77 -6.56 5.49
N GLY A 97 -14.64 -6.99 6.03
CA GLY A 97 -14.07 -8.32 5.76
C GLY A 97 -13.57 -8.53 4.34
N SER A 98 -13.39 -7.46 3.55
CA SER A 98 -12.78 -7.58 2.23
C SER A 98 -11.32 -7.98 2.37
N GLU A 99 -10.85 -8.93 1.56
CA GLU A 99 -9.45 -9.34 1.56
C GLU A 99 -8.54 -8.12 1.29
N PRO A 100 -7.36 -8.07 1.94
CA PRO A 100 -6.41 -7.00 1.70
C PRO A 100 -5.97 -7.00 0.23
N ASP A 101 -5.81 -5.80 -0.31
CA ASP A 101 -5.39 -5.66 -1.69
C ASP A 101 -3.97 -6.23 -1.88
N ALA A 102 -3.69 -6.73 -3.08
CA ALA A 102 -2.38 -7.25 -3.42
C ALA A 102 -1.32 -6.15 -3.26
N THR A 103 -0.18 -6.48 -2.66
CA THR A 103 0.93 -5.53 -2.61
C THR A 103 1.49 -5.28 -4.00
N LEU A 104 2.15 -4.13 -4.19
CA LEU A 104 2.78 -3.76 -5.45
C LEU A 104 3.77 -4.83 -5.95
N LEU A 105 4.53 -5.47 -5.03
CA LEU A 105 5.45 -6.55 -5.39
C LEU A 105 4.70 -7.76 -5.97
N VAL A 106 3.59 -8.16 -5.35
CA VAL A 106 2.78 -9.27 -5.87
C VAL A 106 2.31 -8.94 -7.28
N ARG A 107 1.71 -7.76 -7.47
CA ARG A 107 1.19 -7.34 -8.78
C ARG A 107 2.28 -7.29 -9.85
N TYR A 108 3.48 -6.81 -9.52
CA TYR A 108 4.65 -6.84 -10.42
C TYR A 108 5.06 -8.25 -10.83
N MET A 109 5.07 -9.21 -9.90
CA MET A 109 5.44 -10.61 -10.19
C MET A 109 4.43 -11.29 -11.12
N SER A 110 3.16 -10.91 -11.04
CA SER A 110 2.04 -11.50 -11.80
C SER A 110 1.49 -10.58 -12.90
N ARG A 111 2.32 -9.65 -13.39
CA ARG A 111 1.98 -8.70 -14.45
C ARG A 111 1.51 -9.41 -15.73
N PRO A 112 0.66 -8.81 -16.58
CA PRO A 112 0.27 -9.39 -17.87
C PRO A 112 1.46 -9.48 -18.84
N HIS A 113 1.37 -10.31 -19.87
CA HIS A 113 2.37 -10.34 -20.94
C HIS A 113 2.15 -9.14 -21.86
N HIS A 114 3.10 -8.22 -21.89
CA HIS A 114 3.01 -6.99 -22.67
C HIS A 114 4.41 -6.44 -22.92
N PRO A 115 4.75 -6.04 -24.17
CA PRO A 115 6.10 -5.65 -24.55
C PRO A 115 6.69 -4.53 -23.67
N GLU A 116 5.84 -3.62 -23.19
CA GLU A 116 6.26 -2.51 -22.33
C GLU A 116 6.58 -2.93 -20.88
N VAL A 117 5.99 -4.01 -20.35
CA VAL A 117 6.17 -4.42 -18.94
C VAL A 117 7.04 -5.66 -18.77
N ASP A 118 7.24 -6.45 -19.83
CA ASP A 118 7.95 -7.73 -19.74
C ASP A 118 9.39 -7.53 -19.27
N ASN A 119 10.08 -6.56 -19.87
CA ASN A 119 11.49 -6.26 -19.61
C ASN A 119 11.72 -5.20 -18.52
N MET A 120 10.67 -4.77 -17.80
CA MET A 120 10.83 -3.82 -16.70
C MET A 120 11.35 -4.48 -15.43
N THR A 121 12.39 -3.89 -14.84
CA THR A 121 12.80 -4.17 -13.46
C THR A 121 11.74 -3.68 -12.47
N TYR A 122 11.86 -4.12 -11.22
CA TYR A 122 10.89 -3.69 -10.20
C TYR A 122 10.96 -2.18 -9.93
N VAL A 123 12.15 -1.58 -10.07
CA VAL A 123 12.37 -0.13 -9.90
C VAL A 123 11.71 0.66 -11.01
N GLU A 124 11.95 0.27 -12.27
CA GLU A 124 11.35 0.89 -13.46
C GLU A 124 9.83 0.78 -13.41
N PHE A 125 9.29 -0.40 -13.12
CA PHE A 125 7.85 -0.59 -12.96
C PHE A 125 7.25 0.38 -11.91
N GLY A 126 7.93 0.58 -10.78
CA GLY A 126 7.48 1.52 -9.78
C GLY A 126 7.53 2.98 -10.21
N SER A 127 8.51 3.33 -11.06
CA SER A 127 8.85 4.68 -11.52
C SER A 127 8.06 5.13 -12.73
N GLU A 128 7.77 4.20 -13.64
CA GLU A 128 7.13 4.46 -14.94
C GLU A 128 5.65 4.12 -14.94
N CYS A 129 5.19 3.31 -13.98
CA CYS A 129 3.81 2.89 -13.89
C CYS A 129 3.16 3.25 -12.55
N ARG A 130 1.84 3.43 -12.60
CA ARG A 130 0.96 3.41 -11.44
C ARG A 130 -0.18 2.43 -11.65
N LEU A 131 -0.69 1.91 -10.53
CA LEU A 131 -1.80 0.98 -10.54
C LEU A 131 -3.07 1.74 -10.18
N GLU A 132 -4.09 1.58 -11.01
CA GLU A 132 -5.39 2.20 -10.84
C GLU A 132 -6.49 1.15 -10.89
N LYS A 133 -7.61 1.44 -10.22
CA LYS A 133 -8.76 0.54 -10.23
C LYS A 133 -9.34 0.52 -11.63
N HIS A 134 -9.56 -0.68 -12.14
CA HIS A 134 -10.23 -0.84 -13.41
C HIS A 134 -11.71 -0.53 -13.24
N ASP A 135 -12.21 0.43 -14.02
CA ASP A 135 -13.62 0.75 -14.17
C ASP A 135 -14.08 0.20 -15.54
N PRO A 136 -14.97 -0.81 -15.58
CA PRO A 136 -15.38 -1.45 -16.83
C PRO A 136 -16.16 -0.51 -17.75
N ASP A 137 -16.75 0.55 -17.21
CA ASP A 137 -17.55 1.51 -17.98
C ASP A 137 -16.67 2.56 -18.68
N GLN A 138 -15.38 2.66 -18.32
CA GLN A 138 -14.45 3.60 -18.92
C GLN A 138 -13.64 2.96 -20.05
N PRO A 139 -13.49 3.65 -21.20
CA PRO A 139 -12.66 3.16 -22.29
C PRO A 139 -11.19 3.12 -21.86
N MET A 140 -10.49 2.03 -22.22
CA MET A 140 -9.06 1.90 -21.95
C MET A 140 -8.24 2.95 -22.73
N HIS A 141 -7.36 3.64 -22.03
CA HIS A 141 -6.43 4.58 -22.63
C HIS A 141 -5.24 3.83 -23.28
N PRO A 142 -4.60 4.35 -24.35
CA PRO A 142 -3.46 3.68 -25.01
C PRO A 142 -2.27 3.36 -24.08
N LEU A 143 -2.06 4.19 -23.06
CA LEU A 143 -1.06 4.01 -22.01
C LEU A 143 -1.58 3.17 -20.83
N GLN A 144 -2.57 2.31 -21.06
CA GLN A 144 -3.11 1.40 -20.05
C GLN A 144 -2.99 -0.04 -20.51
N VAL A 145 -2.51 -0.87 -19.61
CA VAL A 145 -2.47 -2.31 -19.79
C VAL A 145 -3.28 -2.96 -18.68
N LEU A 146 -4.24 -3.81 -19.05
CA LEU A 146 -5.11 -4.46 -18.10
C LEU A 146 -4.37 -5.59 -17.38
N GLU A 147 -4.42 -5.61 -16.05
CA GLU A 147 -3.78 -6.70 -15.31
C GLU A 147 -4.47 -8.06 -15.54
N ASN A 148 -3.73 -9.13 -15.24
CA ASN A 148 -4.27 -10.46 -15.11
C ASN A 148 -5.32 -10.52 -13.98
N GLU A 149 -6.25 -11.46 -14.08
CA GLU A 149 -7.24 -11.67 -13.03
C GLU A 149 -6.60 -12.26 -11.78
N PHE A 150 -6.90 -11.65 -10.63
CA PHE A 150 -6.51 -12.16 -9.32
C PHE A 150 -7.75 -12.70 -8.60
N PRO A 151 -7.77 -13.98 -8.21
CA PRO A 151 -8.90 -14.54 -7.50
C PRO A 151 -9.13 -13.78 -6.19
N GLY A 152 -10.36 -13.34 -5.95
CA GLY A 152 -10.77 -12.65 -4.72
C GLY A 152 -10.36 -11.18 -4.59
N ARG A 153 -9.81 -10.56 -5.65
CA ARG A 153 -9.30 -9.17 -5.60
C ARG A 153 -9.81 -8.30 -6.74
N PRO A 154 -9.94 -6.97 -6.53
CA PRO A 154 -10.30 -6.07 -7.61
C PRO A 154 -9.21 -6.05 -8.69
N ARG A 155 -9.66 -6.14 -9.94
CA ARG A 155 -8.81 -5.98 -11.11
C ARG A 155 -8.34 -4.53 -11.20
N MET A 156 -7.08 -4.34 -11.56
CA MET A 156 -6.46 -3.04 -11.75
C MET A 156 -5.97 -2.93 -13.20
N HIS A 157 -5.68 -1.72 -13.64
CA HIS A 157 -4.88 -1.48 -14.84
C HIS A 157 -3.56 -0.81 -14.48
N ILE A 158 -2.53 -1.17 -15.23
CA ILE A 158 -1.20 -0.56 -15.22
C ILE A 158 -1.29 0.66 -16.11
N GLN A 159 -1.21 1.85 -15.51
CA GLN A 159 -1.16 3.12 -16.22
C GLN A 159 0.29 3.58 -16.31
N PHE A 160 0.80 3.75 -17.53
CA PHE A 160 2.10 4.35 -17.75
C PHE A 160 2.03 5.87 -17.59
N TYR A 161 3.07 6.45 -17.02
CA TYR A 161 3.23 7.89 -16.99
C TYR A 161 3.53 8.43 -18.39
N GLN A 162 3.17 9.70 -18.61
CA GLN A 162 3.51 10.38 -19.85
C GLN A 162 5.02 10.60 -19.99
N PRO A 163 5.54 10.69 -21.23
CA PRO A 163 6.94 11.05 -21.47
C PRO A 163 7.32 12.34 -20.73
N GLY A 164 8.45 12.34 -20.03
CA GLY A 164 8.93 13.47 -19.22
C GLY A 164 8.53 13.43 -17.75
N HIS A 165 7.73 12.46 -17.30
CA HIS A 165 7.47 12.26 -15.88
C HIS A 165 8.71 11.74 -15.14
N ILE A 166 9.12 12.44 -14.08
CA ILE A 166 10.25 12.04 -13.24
C ILE A 166 9.73 11.24 -12.04
N GLY A 167 9.64 9.92 -12.21
CA GLY A 167 9.34 8.98 -11.13
C GLY A 167 10.60 8.44 -10.49
N VAL A 168 10.87 8.75 -9.22
CA VAL A 168 12.01 8.18 -8.49
C VAL A 168 11.52 7.13 -7.51
N CYS A 169 11.99 5.90 -7.70
CA CYS A 169 11.68 4.78 -6.83
C CYS A 169 12.90 4.21 -6.14
N ARG A 170 12.70 3.64 -4.96
CA ARG A 170 13.74 2.90 -4.23
C ARG A 170 13.16 1.68 -3.58
N ILE A 171 13.74 0.51 -3.87
CA ILE A 171 13.44 -0.73 -3.13
C ILE A 171 13.83 -0.54 -1.67
N GLN A 172 12.91 -0.94 -0.77
CA GLN A 172 13.13 -0.95 0.68
C GLN A 172 14.53 -1.49 1.03
N MET A 173 15.24 -0.80 1.92
CA MET A 173 16.53 -1.27 2.40
C MET A 173 16.32 -2.49 3.29
N VAL A 174 17.06 -3.56 3.01
CA VAL A 174 17.05 -4.80 3.80
C VAL A 174 18.50 -5.16 4.10
N TYR A 175 18.78 -5.51 5.35
CA TYR A 175 20.11 -5.90 5.80
C TYR A 175 20.37 -7.39 5.55
N PRO A 176 21.62 -7.81 5.29
CA PRO A 176 21.97 -9.21 5.03
C PRO A 176 21.42 -10.23 6.04
N ARG A 177 21.31 -9.85 7.32
CA ARG A 177 20.73 -10.70 8.38
C ARG A 177 19.27 -11.14 8.16
N HIS A 178 18.55 -10.55 7.20
CA HIS A 178 17.17 -10.92 6.88
C HIS A 178 17.08 -12.04 5.83
N GLY A 179 18.21 -12.67 5.47
CA GLY A 179 18.26 -13.89 4.66
C GLY A 179 17.63 -13.73 3.29
N ASP A 180 16.67 -14.58 2.96
CA ASP A 180 16.04 -14.66 1.63
C ASP A 180 15.46 -13.32 1.14
N VAL A 181 14.95 -12.48 2.05
CA VAL A 181 14.43 -11.15 1.69
C VAL A 181 15.54 -10.25 1.14
N PHE A 182 16.75 -10.37 1.69
CA PHE A 182 17.93 -9.66 1.20
C PHE A 182 18.35 -10.17 -0.18
N CYS A 183 18.36 -11.50 -0.38
CA CYS A 183 18.68 -12.10 -1.68
C CYS A 183 17.65 -11.69 -2.75
N LEU A 184 16.36 -11.75 -2.42
CA LEU A 184 15.28 -11.28 -3.30
C LEU A 184 15.46 -9.80 -3.68
N ARG A 185 15.83 -8.95 -2.71
CA ARG A 185 16.15 -7.54 -2.97
C ARG A 185 17.28 -7.41 -4.00
N ALA A 186 18.36 -8.16 -3.82
CA ALA A 186 19.51 -8.10 -4.72
C ALA A 186 19.14 -8.56 -6.14
N LEU A 187 18.32 -9.59 -6.26
CA LEU A 187 17.80 -10.05 -7.55
C LEU A 187 16.95 -8.98 -8.23
N LEU A 188 15.97 -8.41 -7.52
CA LEU A 188 15.06 -7.39 -8.07
C LEU A 188 15.72 -6.05 -8.42
N LEU A 189 16.96 -5.82 -7.97
CA LEU A 189 17.75 -4.66 -8.37
C LEU A 189 18.41 -4.82 -9.75
N HIS A 190 18.67 -6.06 -10.17
CA HIS A 190 19.49 -6.35 -11.34
C HIS A 190 18.79 -7.21 -12.38
N ARG A 191 17.70 -7.86 -12.02
CA ARG A 191 16.94 -8.75 -12.89
C ARG A 191 15.47 -8.39 -12.89
N THR A 192 14.87 -8.52 -14.05
CA THR A 192 13.44 -8.59 -14.25
C THR A 192 12.91 -9.85 -13.56
N ALA A 193 11.67 -9.81 -13.05
CA ALA A 193 11.08 -11.02 -12.47
C ALA A 193 10.61 -12.05 -13.53
N ARG A 194 10.83 -11.76 -14.80
CA ARG A 194 10.60 -12.68 -15.92
C ARG A 194 11.94 -12.94 -16.60
N ASP A 195 12.22 -14.21 -16.84
CA ASP A 195 13.29 -14.71 -17.72
C ASP A 195 12.69 -15.01 -19.10
#